data_AF-A0A7Z0WLM9-F1
#
_entry.id   AF-A0A7Z0WLM9-F1
#
_cell.length_a   1.000
_cell.length_b   1.000
_cell.length_c   1.000
_cell.angle_alpha   90.00
_cell.angle_beta   90.00
_cell.angle_gamma   90.00
#
_symmetry.space_group_name_H-M   'P 1'
#
loop_
_entity.id
_entity.type
_entity.pdbx_description
1 polymer ?
#
loop_
_entity_poly.entity_id
_entity_poly.type
_entity_poly.pdbx_seq_one_letter_code
_entity_poly.pdbx_strand_id
1 'polypeptide(L)'
;MRPGPLALVAALLLTTLAAPARATTDRHWPDVLRPAATNQFPEGVAWDPSRRALLVGSLTPARITAVAADATTTTVVTDPELPAFLGLEVDRAHQRIVAVHGAPGLPGGLAAYDLRTGTRAWSVPLPGAPNDVAVDPRGTAYVTDTTGSVYRVDRAGRVSTVVTDPRLGPELGVNGIAWHPDGYLLLATFVTGRLFRLQPGGELRELTLRTPLTGADGIALRRDGTLVVVTNALAPVPGASAAVHELVLRRDSALAYRVTPWADPAPTTVAATPHGDYVLDGHLDVLLGGGTSTDFVLRRR
;
A
#
# COMPACT_ATOMS: atom_id res chain seq x y z
N MET A 1 80.43 -3.33 -35.83
CA MET A 1 79.03 -2.87 -35.96
C MET A 1 78.12 -4.06 -35.65
N ARG A 2 77.41 -4.02 -34.53
CA ARG A 2 76.57 -5.11 -33.99
C ARG A 2 75.09 -4.87 -34.37
N PRO A 3 74.30 -5.89 -34.74
CA PRO A 3 72.86 -5.74 -34.92
C PRO A 3 72.14 -5.82 -33.55
N GLY A 4 71.15 -4.95 -33.34
CA GLY A 4 70.35 -4.88 -32.10
C GLY A 4 69.23 -5.94 -32.03
N PRO A 5 68.63 -6.16 -30.85
CA PRO A 5 67.64 -7.20 -30.65
C PRO A 5 66.25 -6.77 -31.15
N LEU A 6 65.56 -7.67 -31.85
CA LEU A 6 64.13 -7.53 -32.15
C LEU A 6 63.31 -7.85 -30.88
N ALA A 7 62.58 -6.86 -30.37
CA ALA A 7 61.55 -7.07 -29.35
C ALA A 7 60.21 -7.41 -30.03
N LEU A 8 59.68 -8.60 -29.75
CA LEU A 8 58.35 -9.03 -30.19
C LEU A 8 57.32 -8.50 -29.19
N VAL A 9 56.49 -7.53 -29.59
CA VAL A 9 55.35 -7.06 -28.79
C VAL A 9 54.11 -7.86 -29.21
N ALA A 10 53.63 -8.75 -28.34
CA ALA A 10 52.36 -9.44 -28.51
C ALA A 10 51.22 -8.53 -28.02
N ALA A 11 50.36 -8.08 -28.94
CA ALA A 11 49.15 -7.34 -28.60
C ALA A 11 48.06 -8.33 -28.14
N LEU A 12 47.69 -8.29 -26.86
CA LEU A 12 46.57 -9.05 -26.31
C LEU A 12 45.27 -8.27 -26.57
N LEU A 13 44.46 -8.72 -27.53
CA LEU A 13 43.11 -8.21 -27.75
C LEU A 13 42.18 -8.76 -26.67
N LEU A 14 41.89 -7.94 -25.65
CA LEU A 14 40.80 -8.19 -24.70
C LEU A 14 39.46 -7.90 -25.39
N THR A 15 38.79 -8.95 -25.87
CA THR A 15 37.40 -8.88 -26.29
C THR A 15 36.50 -8.86 -25.05
N THR A 16 36.06 -7.68 -24.64
CA THR A 16 34.97 -7.54 -23.67
C THR A 16 33.67 -8.01 -24.34
N LEU A 17 33.26 -9.25 -24.08
CA LEU A 17 31.90 -9.70 -24.39
C LEU A 17 30.94 -8.90 -23.52
N ALA A 18 30.38 -7.82 -24.08
CA ALA A 18 29.22 -7.18 -23.51
C ALA A 18 28.07 -8.20 -23.54
N ALA A 19 27.64 -8.65 -22.36
CA ALA A 19 26.45 -9.48 -22.24
C ALA A 19 25.27 -8.72 -22.86
N PRO A 20 24.41 -9.38 -23.66
CA PRO A 20 23.26 -8.70 -24.23
C PRO A 20 22.41 -8.17 -23.07
N ALA A 21 22.10 -6.88 -23.10
CA ALA A 21 21.09 -6.31 -22.23
C ALA A 21 19.83 -7.15 -22.42
N ARG A 22 19.42 -7.89 -21.37
CA ARG A 22 18.14 -8.58 -21.38
C ARG A 22 17.09 -7.52 -21.66
N ALA A 23 16.53 -7.56 -22.87
CA ALA A 23 15.27 -6.90 -23.14
C ALA A 23 14.32 -7.41 -22.05
N THR A 24 13.93 -6.53 -21.14
CA THR A 24 12.91 -6.82 -20.16
C THR A 24 11.64 -7.00 -20.95
N THR A 25 11.34 -8.23 -21.35
CA THR A 25 10.01 -8.56 -21.83
C THR A 25 9.05 -8.09 -20.76
N ASP A 26 8.05 -7.30 -21.15
CA ASP A 26 6.98 -6.97 -20.23
C ASP A 26 6.32 -8.27 -19.82
N ARG A 27 6.69 -8.74 -18.63
CA ARG A 27 6.21 -10.00 -18.09
C ARG A 27 4.71 -9.83 -17.93
N HIS A 28 3.94 -10.70 -18.57
CA HIS A 28 2.49 -10.68 -18.42
C HIS A 28 2.15 -10.90 -16.95
N TRP A 29 1.40 -9.95 -16.38
CA TRP A 29 0.90 -10.01 -15.02
C TRP A 29 -0.45 -10.74 -15.04
N PRO A 30 -0.63 -11.83 -14.26
CA PRO A 30 -1.82 -12.66 -14.31
C PRO A 30 -3.03 -11.99 -13.62
N ASP A 31 -4.24 -12.43 -13.98
CA ASP A 31 -5.47 -11.91 -13.35
C ASP A 31 -5.60 -12.30 -11.88
N VAL A 32 -4.96 -13.39 -11.45
CA VAL A 32 -4.98 -13.84 -10.07
C VAL A 32 -3.60 -14.34 -9.68
N LEU A 33 -3.08 -13.83 -8.57
CA LEU A 33 -1.90 -14.34 -7.88
C LEU A 33 -2.37 -15.01 -6.59
N ARG A 34 -1.85 -16.21 -6.31
CA ARG A 34 -2.06 -16.94 -5.05
C ARG A 34 -0.70 -17.31 -4.44
N PRO A 35 0.01 -16.35 -3.85
CA PRO A 35 1.33 -16.61 -3.30
C PRO A 35 1.21 -17.53 -2.08
N ALA A 36 2.04 -18.57 -2.02
CA ALA A 36 2.10 -19.44 -0.84
C ALA A 36 2.65 -18.65 0.36
N ALA A 37 1.91 -18.63 1.45
CA ALA A 37 2.22 -17.87 2.63
C ALA A 37 1.46 -18.41 3.86
N THR A 38 2.15 -19.14 4.73
CA THR A 38 1.55 -19.66 5.96
C THR A 38 1.22 -18.52 6.91
N ASN A 39 -0.08 -18.39 7.22
CA ASN A 39 -0.67 -17.47 8.18
C ASN A 39 -0.28 -16.00 8.01
N GLN A 40 0.16 -15.53 6.83
CA GLN A 40 0.65 -14.16 6.66
C GLN A 40 -0.41 -13.09 6.94
N PHE A 41 -1.66 -13.35 6.55
CA PHE A 41 -2.79 -12.44 6.71
C PHE A 41 -2.47 -10.97 6.37
N PRO A 42 -1.98 -10.68 5.16
CA PRO A 42 -1.66 -9.32 4.74
C PRO A 42 -2.93 -8.45 4.69
N GLU A 43 -2.83 -7.23 5.20
CA GLU A 43 -3.92 -6.23 5.12
C GLU A 43 -3.60 -5.15 4.08
N GLY A 44 -2.37 -4.61 4.09
CA GLY A 44 -1.87 -3.63 3.14
C GLY A 44 -1.21 -4.21 1.89
N VAL A 45 -1.37 -3.53 0.73
CA VAL A 45 -0.59 -3.77 -0.49
C VAL A 45 -0.16 -2.47 -1.16
N ALA A 46 1.07 -2.41 -1.69
CA ALA A 46 1.59 -1.30 -2.47
C ALA A 46 2.40 -1.79 -3.69
N TRP A 47 2.45 -1.00 -4.77
CA TRP A 47 3.29 -1.30 -5.92
C TRP A 47 4.73 -0.78 -5.72
N ASP A 48 5.72 -1.67 -5.83
CA ASP A 48 7.13 -1.28 -5.90
C ASP A 48 7.63 -1.28 -7.36
N PRO A 49 7.78 -0.10 -7.99
CA PRO A 49 8.28 -0.01 -9.37
C PRO A 49 9.75 -0.40 -9.50
N SER A 50 10.54 -0.38 -8.41
CA SER A 50 11.97 -0.74 -8.46
C SER A 50 12.19 -2.24 -8.56
N ARG A 51 11.34 -3.03 -7.90
CA ARG A 51 11.34 -4.50 -8.00
C ARG A 51 10.41 -5.03 -9.09
N ARG A 52 9.50 -4.19 -9.59
CA ARG A 52 8.32 -4.64 -10.36
C ARG A 52 7.59 -5.73 -9.59
N ALA A 53 7.18 -5.42 -8.36
CA ALA A 53 6.53 -6.35 -7.45
C ALA A 53 5.46 -5.65 -6.63
N LEU A 54 4.49 -6.41 -6.14
CA LEU A 54 3.55 -5.95 -5.10
C LEU A 54 4.18 -6.20 -3.74
N LEU A 55 4.30 -5.18 -2.89
CA LEU A 55 4.68 -5.33 -1.50
C LEU A 55 3.43 -5.52 -0.66
N VAL A 56 3.40 -6.58 0.13
CA VAL A 56 2.30 -6.87 1.06
C VAL A 56 2.79 -6.89 2.50
N GLY A 57 1.97 -6.36 3.41
CA GLY A 57 2.19 -6.41 4.84
C GLY A 57 2.00 -7.82 5.42
N SER A 58 1.86 -7.90 6.75
CA SER A 58 1.63 -9.17 7.44
C SER A 58 1.16 -8.91 8.87
N LEU A 59 0.06 -9.53 9.26
CA LEU A 59 -0.38 -9.54 10.66
C LEU A 59 0.35 -10.60 11.48
N THR A 60 0.82 -11.69 10.86
CA THR A 60 1.64 -12.69 11.55
C THR A 60 2.40 -13.59 10.57
N PRO A 61 3.72 -13.82 10.70
CA PRO A 61 4.66 -13.04 11.49
C PRO A 61 4.89 -11.64 10.89
N ALA A 62 5.34 -10.67 11.68
CA ALA A 62 5.61 -9.31 11.20
C ALA A 62 6.68 -9.26 10.09
N ARG A 63 6.25 -9.03 8.85
CA ARG A 63 7.13 -8.89 7.68
C ARG A 63 6.46 -8.11 6.57
N ILE A 64 7.27 -7.56 5.67
CA ILE A 64 6.82 -7.05 4.37
C ILE A 64 7.41 -7.96 3.29
N THR A 65 6.56 -8.48 2.43
CA THR A 65 6.93 -9.48 1.41
C THR A 65 6.69 -8.90 0.02
N ALA A 66 7.67 -9.01 -0.88
CA ALA A 66 7.49 -8.72 -2.29
C ALA A 66 6.89 -9.95 -3.01
N VAL A 67 5.89 -9.72 -3.85
CA VAL A 67 5.21 -10.71 -4.69
C VAL A 67 5.48 -10.37 -6.16
N ALA A 68 6.14 -11.28 -6.86
CA ALA A 68 6.40 -11.15 -8.30
C ALA A 68 5.22 -11.64 -9.16
N ALA A 69 5.27 -11.36 -10.46
CA ALA A 69 4.22 -11.75 -11.42
C ALA A 69 4.00 -13.27 -11.56
N ASP A 70 4.95 -14.10 -11.12
CA ASP A 70 4.85 -15.57 -11.06
C ASP A 70 4.43 -16.07 -9.67
N ALA A 71 3.89 -15.18 -8.83
CA ALA A 71 3.50 -15.42 -7.44
C ALA A 71 4.65 -15.86 -6.50
N THR A 72 5.91 -15.80 -6.96
CA THR A 72 7.05 -16.02 -6.07
C THR A 72 7.17 -14.89 -5.06
N THR A 73 7.53 -15.25 -3.84
CA THR A 73 7.62 -14.30 -2.72
C THR A 73 9.06 -14.12 -2.26
N THR A 74 9.40 -12.91 -1.82
CA THR A 74 10.70 -12.61 -1.20
C THR A 74 10.48 -11.65 -0.05
N THR A 75 10.95 -12.01 1.14
CA THR A 75 10.91 -11.12 2.31
C THR A 75 11.77 -9.89 2.06
N VAL A 76 11.18 -8.70 2.19
CA VAL A 76 11.87 -7.40 2.04
C VAL A 76 12.20 -6.84 3.42
N VAL A 77 11.24 -6.87 4.35
CA VAL A 77 11.44 -6.41 5.73
C VAL A 77 11.17 -7.56 6.68
N THR A 78 12.07 -7.74 7.64
CA THR A 78 11.85 -8.52 8.86
C THR A 78 12.18 -7.60 10.02
N ASP A 79 11.19 -7.29 10.84
CA ASP A 79 11.37 -6.48 12.04
C ASP A 79 10.76 -7.22 13.23
N PRO A 80 11.56 -7.96 14.02
CA PRO A 80 11.06 -8.74 15.13
C PRO A 80 10.62 -7.88 16.33
N GLU A 81 10.91 -6.57 16.32
CA GLU A 81 10.51 -5.66 17.39
C GLU A 81 9.10 -5.09 17.18
N LEU A 82 8.54 -5.24 15.97
CA LEU A 82 7.20 -4.77 15.65
C LEU A 82 6.23 -5.95 15.51
N PRO A 83 4.95 -5.78 15.91
CA PRO A 83 4.02 -6.89 16.00
C PRO A 83 3.45 -7.34 14.65
N ALA A 84 3.25 -6.40 13.72
CA ALA A 84 2.55 -6.60 12.46
C ALA A 84 2.64 -5.34 11.59
N PHE A 85 2.26 -5.46 10.31
CA PHE A 85 2.15 -4.36 9.34
C PHE A 85 0.75 -4.34 8.70
N LEU A 86 0.11 -3.17 8.75
CA LEU A 86 -1.18 -2.85 8.14
C LEU A 86 -0.94 -2.15 6.78
N GLY A 87 -1.51 -0.95 6.58
CA GLY A 87 -1.28 -0.13 5.40
C GLY A 87 0.20 0.23 5.22
N LEU A 88 0.63 0.25 3.96
CA LEU A 88 1.99 0.60 3.58
C LEU A 88 2.01 1.34 2.25
N GLU A 89 3.04 2.18 2.06
CA GLU A 89 3.23 2.95 0.83
C GLU A 89 4.70 2.92 0.40
N VAL A 90 4.93 2.86 -0.91
CA VAL A 90 6.26 2.90 -1.52
C VAL A 90 6.61 4.32 -1.93
N ASP A 91 7.40 5.00 -1.12
CA ASP A 91 7.97 6.31 -1.43
C ASP A 91 9.26 6.15 -2.26
N ARG A 92 9.06 5.86 -3.54
CA ARG A 92 10.17 5.60 -4.48
C ARG A 92 11.10 6.79 -4.64
N ALA A 93 10.59 8.02 -4.58
CA ALA A 93 11.39 9.24 -4.73
C ALA A 93 12.42 9.38 -3.60
N HIS A 94 12.05 8.95 -2.39
CA HIS A 94 12.90 9.01 -1.20
C HIS A 94 13.51 7.66 -0.80
N GLN A 95 13.40 6.64 -1.64
CA GLN A 95 13.98 5.31 -1.42
C GLN A 95 13.57 4.67 -0.09
N ARG A 96 12.28 4.72 0.24
CA ARG A 96 11.77 4.08 1.46
C ARG A 96 10.41 3.40 1.28
N ILE A 97 10.17 2.43 2.15
CA ILE A 97 8.85 1.90 2.45
C ILE A 97 8.39 2.59 3.73
N VAL A 98 7.17 3.11 3.75
CA VAL A 98 6.52 3.61 4.96
C VAL A 98 5.39 2.65 5.30
N ALA A 99 5.35 2.12 6.52
CA ALA A 99 4.38 1.11 6.90
C ALA A 99 3.82 1.40 8.30
N VAL A 100 2.50 1.32 8.41
CA VAL A 100 1.80 1.34 9.70
C VAL A 100 2.07 0.00 10.39
N HIS A 101 2.49 0.06 11.65
CA HIS A 101 2.68 -1.13 12.48
C HIS A 101 1.72 -1.12 13.67
N GLY A 102 1.28 -2.30 14.08
CA GLY A 102 0.21 -2.46 15.08
C GLY A 102 -0.76 -3.56 14.65
N ALA A 103 -1.95 -3.57 15.22
CA ALA A 103 -3.02 -4.46 14.80
C ALA A 103 -4.33 -3.67 14.64
N PRO A 104 -5.32 -4.19 13.89
CA PRO A 104 -6.58 -3.49 13.68
C PRO A 104 -7.24 -3.09 15.00
N GLY A 105 -7.58 -1.81 15.16
CA GLY A 105 -8.21 -1.26 16.36
C GLY A 105 -7.31 -1.17 17.61
N LEU A 106 -6.02 -1.50 17.52
CA LEU A 106 -5.08 -1.46 18.64
C LEU A 106 -4.05 -0.33 18.47
N PRO A 107 -3.40 0.12 19.56
CA PRO A 107 -2.30 1.06 19.50
C PRO A 107 -1.18 0.58 18.56
N GLY A 108 -0.56 1.53 17.89
CA GLY A 108 0.44 1.26 16.86
C GLY A 108 1.33 2.47 16.59
N GLY A 109 1.90 2.49 15.39
CA GLY A 109 2.78 3.57 14.97
C GLY A 109 3.11 3.49 13.49
N LEU A 110 4.12 4.26 13.11
CA LEU A 110 4.63 4.31 11.76
C LEU A 110 6.11 3.97 11.76
N ALA A 111 6.53 3.12 10.83
CA ALA A 111 7.93 2.82 10.60
C ALA A 111 8.32 3.14 9.15
N ALA A 112 9.58 3.53 8.96
CA ALA A 112 10.17 3.69 7.65
C ALA A 112 11.37 2.74 7.49
N TYR A 113 11.48 2.15 6.30
CA TYR A 113 12.53 1.21 5.93
C TYR A 113 13.19 1.66 4.64
N ASP A 114 14.50 1.42 4.51
CA ASP A 114 15.19 1.58 3.22
C ASP A 114 14.52 0.67 2.17
N LEU A 115 14.12 1.25 1.05
CA LEU A 115 13.37 0.52 0.02
C LEU A 115 14.19 -0.63 -0.55
N ARG A 116 15.51 -0.54 -0.62
CA ARG A 116 16.36 -1.57 -1.23
C ARG A 116 16.73 -2.67 -0.25
N THR A 117 17.13 -2.32 0.97
CA THR A 117 17.65 -3.27 1.96
C THR A 117 16.62 -3.74 2.97
N GLY A 118 15.49 -3.03 3.11
CA GLY A 118 14.51 -3.29 4.15
C GLY A 118 14.99 -2.96 5.56
N THR A 119 16.10 -2.23 5.70
CA THR A 119 16.63 -1.82 7.00
C THR A 119 15.77 -0.71 7.60
N ARG A 120 15.34 -0.85 8.86
CA ARG A 120 14.57 0.18 9.56
C ARG A 120 15.39 1.45 9.71
N ALA A 121 14.86 2.56 9.20
CA ALA A 121 15.40 3.90 9.39
C ALA A 121 14.91 4.50 10.71
N TRP A 122 13.62 4.39 10.98
CA TRP A 122 12.98 4.82 12.24
C TRP A 122 11.63 4.13 12.43
N SER A 123 11.15 4.14 13.67
CA SER A 123 9.77 3.83 14.06
C SER A 123 9.34 4.84 15.12
N VAL A 124 8.09 5.29 15.05
CA VAL A 124 7.50 6.24 16.00
C VAL A 124 6.10 5.79 16.39
N PRO A 125 5.73 5.83 17.69
CA PRO A 125 4.37 5.55 18.11
C PRO A 125 3.43 6.66 17.62
N LEU A 126 2.19 6.27 17.32
CA LEU A 126 1.11 7.20 17.01
C LEU A 126 -0.01 7.06 18.04
N PRO A 127 -0.74 8.14 18.35
CA PRO A 127 -1.93 8.02 19.19
C PRO A 127 -3.04 7.22 18.49
N GLY A 128 -3.99 6.71 19.28
CA GLY A 128 -5.18 6.02 18.77
C GLY A 128 -4.86 4.65 18.16
N ALA A 129 -5.50 4.34 17.04
CA ALA A 129 -5.39 3.09 16.31
C ALA A 129 -5.08 3.38 14.83
N PRO A 130 -3.79 3.63 14.50
CA PRO A 130 -3.37 3.94 13.14
C PRO A 130 -3.62 2.76 12.20
N ASN A 131 -4.00 3.03 10.95
CA ASN A 131 -4.40 1.98 10.02
C ASN A 131 -3.72 2.07 8.65
N ASP A 132 -3.90 3.16 7.92
CA ASP A 132 -3.39 3.32 6.55
C ASP A 132 -2.52 4.57 6.39
N VAL A 133 -1.70 4.60 5.32
CA VAL A 133 -0.73 5.67 5.08
C VAL A 133 -0.66 6.09 3.61
N ALA A 134 -0.65 7.41 3.38
CA ALA A 134 -0.31 7.99 2.08
C ALA A 134 0.91 8.90 2.21
N VAL A 135 1.66 9.08 1.11
CA VAL A 135 2.87 9.92 1.10
C VAL A 135 2.76 11.02 0.05
N ASP A 136 3.07 12.26 0.42
CA ASP A 136 3.14 13.38 -0.53
C ASP A 136 4.47 13.43 -1.31
N PRO A 137 4.57 14.24 -2.38
CA PRO A 137 5.80 14.37 -3.17
C PRO A 137 7.03 14.89 -2.38
N ARG A 138 6.85 15.45 -1.18
CA ARG A 138 7.94 15.90 -0.30
C ARG A 138 8.41 14.80 0.66
N GLY A 139 7.77 13.63 0.63
CA GLY A 139 8.04 12.55 1.57
C GLY A 139 7.42 12.80 2.94
N THR A 140 6.36 13.59 3.04
CA THR A 140 5.55 13.62 4.25
C THR A 140 4.57 12.45 4.20
N ALA A 141 4.52 11.62 5.25
CA ALA A 141 3.51 10.60 5.42
C ALA A 141 2.28 11.17 6.14
N TYR A 142 1.09 10.76 5.71
CA TYR A 142 -0.18 11.06 6.36
C TYR A 142 -0.82 9.74 6.75
N VAL A 143 -1.21 9.61 8.02
CA VAL A 143 -1.65 8.34 8.60
C VAL A 143 -3.06 8.51 9.14
N THR A 144 -3.96 7.61 8.76
CA THR A 144 -5.31 7.55 9.32
C THR A 144 -5.31 6.86 10.67
N ASP A 145 -6.11 7.38 11.57
CA ASP A 145 -6.38 6.81 12.88
C ASP A 145 -7.88 6.55 12.98
N THR A 146 -8.22 5.27 13.11
CA THR A 146 -9.60 4.77 13.11
C THR A 146 -10.45 5.29 14.27
N THR A 147 -9.84 6.03 15.22
CA THR A 147 -10.54 6.76 16.29
C THR A 147 -10.98 8.18 15.91
N GLY A 148 -10.58 8.70 14.74
CA GLY A 148 -11.09 9.96 14.18
C GLY A 148 -10.07 11.06 13.92
N SER A 149 -8.79 10.71 13.75
CA SER A 149 -7.72 11.68 13.46
C SER A 149 -6.95 11.34 12.19
N VAL A 150 -6.26 12.34 11.64
CA VAL A 150 -5.22 12.14 10.62
C VAL A 150 -3.94 12.79 11.13
N TYR A 151 -2.86 12.03 11.16
CA TYR A 151 -1.53 12.49 11.56
C TYR A 151 -0.68 12.79 10.35
N ARG A 152 0.26 13.71 10.52
CA ARG A 152 1.35 14.00 9.60
C ARG A 152 2.66 13.58 10.26
N VAL A 153 3.44 12.76 9.57
CA VAL A 153 4.77 12.31 9.98
C VAL A 153 5.78 12.72 8.93
N ASP A 154 6.77 13.53 9.33
CA ASP A 154 7.81 13.96 8.39
C ASP A 154 8.90 12.88 8.17
N ARG A 155 9.87 13.18 7.30
CA ARG A 155 10.95 12.22 6.97
C ARG A 155 11.87 11.86 8.14
N ALA A 156 11.86 12.67 9.21
CA ALA A 156 12.61 12.41 10.43
C ALA A 156 11.76 11.71 11.52
N GLY A 157 10.52 11.31 11.20
CA GLY A 157 9.61 10.66 12.14
C GLY A 157 8.89 11.64 13.07
N ARG A 158 8.94 12.96 12.84
CA ARG A 158 8.24 13.93 13.72
C ARG A 158 6.75 13.92 13.41
N VAL A 159 5.95 13.69 14.45
CA VAL A 159 4.49 13.54 14.38
C VAL A 159 3.80 14.88 14.71
N SER A 160 2.74 15.18 13.99
CA SER A 160 1.80 16.27 14.28
C SER A 160 0.39 15.91 13.84
N THR A 161 -0.64 16.42 14.50
CA THR A 161 -2.02 16.21 14.07
C THR A 161 -2.37 17.17 12.93
N VAL A 162 -2.94 16.65 11.84
CA VAL A 162 -3.49 17.47 10.75
C VAL A 162 -4.91 17.89 11.10
N VAL A 163 -5.73 16.93 11.51
CA VAL A 163 -7.11 17.13 11.90
C VAL A 163 -7.56 16.06 12.89
N THR A 164 -8.42 16.44 13.82
CA THR A 164 -9.27 15.54 14.61
C THR A 164 -10.69 16.02 14.41
N ASP A 165 -11.57 15.16 13.88
CA ASP A 165 -12.93 15.55 13.52
C ASP A 165 -13.90 14.40 13.83
N PRO A 166 -15.02 14.65 14.52
CA PRO A 166 -15.99 13.61 14.84
C PRO A 166 -16.62 12.95 13.61
N ARG A 167 -16.58 13.59 12.43
CA ARG A 167 -17.01 12.98 11.16
C ARG A 167 -16.07 11.87 10.68
N LEU A 168 -14.86 11.81 11.21
CA LEU A 168 -13.88 10.76 10.94
C LEU A 168 -13.96 9.60 11.96
N GLY A 169 -14.83 9.68 12.98
CA GLY A 169 -15.05 8.63 13.98
C GLY A 169 -16.55 8.35 14.23
N PRO A 170 -16.91 7.60 15.31
CA PRO A 170 -16.07 6.89 16.29
C PRO A 170 -15.48 5.57 15.72
N GLU A 171 -14.91 4.69 16.56
CA GLU A 171 -14.12 3.48 16.21
C GLU A 171 -14.58 2.72 14.95
N LEU A 172 -13.61 2.23 14.17
CA LEU A 172 -13.76 1.86 12.75
C LEU A 172 -14.18 3.06 11.89
N GLY A 173 -13.61 4.23 12.19
CA GLY A 173 -13.85 5.50 11.52
C GLY A 173 -13.11 5.64 10.19
N VAL A 174 -12.30 6.70 10.05
CA VAL A 174 -11.44 6.91 8.88
C VAL A 174 -10.44 5.77 8.75
N ASN A 175 -10.33 5.24 7.55
CA ASN A 175 -9.57 4.03 7.25
C ASN A 175 -8.68 4.30 6.02
N GLY A 176 -9.15 4.06 4.79
CA GLY A 176 -8.33 4.26 3.60
C GLY A 176 -7.94 5.72 3.33
N ILE A 177 -6.70 5.91 2.85
CA ILE A 177 -6.15 7.22 2.51
C ILE A 177 -5.37 7.20 1.19
N ALA A 178 -5.51 8.25 0.38
CA ALA A 178 -4.71 8.42 -0.83
C ALA A 178 -4.30 9.88 -1.03
N TRP A 179 -3.08 10.10 -1.52
CA TRP A 179 -2.62 11.42 -1.94
C TRP A 179 -3.13 11.76 -3.34
N HIS A 180 -3.69 12.96 -3.52
CA HIS A 180 -4.08 13.50 -4.82
C HIS A 180 -2.99 14.44 -5.36
N PRO A 181 -2.61 14.36 -6.66
CA PRO A 181 -1.54 15.20 -7.23
C PRO A 181 -1.78 16.70 -7.12
N ASP A 182 -3.05 17.14 -7.00
CA ASP A 182 -3.42 18.54 -6.76
C ASP A 182 -3.13 19.04 -5.32
N GLY A 183 -2.57 18.21 -4.44
CA GLY A 183 -2.05 18.66 -3.14
C GLY A 183 -2.95 18.42 -1.94
N TYR A 184 -3.94 17.52 -2.05
CA TYR A 184 -4.86 17.16 -0.97
C TYR A 184 -4.94 15.64 -0.77
N LEU A 185 -5.47 15.21 0.36
CA LEU A 185 -5.72 13.80 0.68
C LEU A 185 -7.18 13.43 0.41
N LEU A 186 -7.40 12.21 -0.04
CA LEU A 186 -8.70 11.55 -0.06
C LEU A 186 -8.77 10.60 1.15
N LEU A 187 -9.91 10.59 1.83
CA LEU A 187 -10.13 9.78 3.02
C LEU A 187 -11.46 9.03 2.88
N ALA A 188 -11.47 7.73 3.14
CA ALA A 188 -12.69 6.94 3.25
C ALA A 188 -12.94 6.53 4.70
N THR A 189 -14.21 6.51 5.12
CA THR A 189 -14.60 6.01 6.45
C THR A 189 -15.28 4.65 6.31
N PHE A 190 -14.90 3.70 7.16
CA PHE A 190 -15.40 2.33 7.08
C PHE A 190 -16.89 2.23 7.44
N VAL A 191 -17.28 2.67 8.65
CA VAL A 191 -18.68 2.51 9.12
C VAL A 191 -19.65 3.40 8.33
N THR A 192 -19.33 4.69 8.16
CA THR A 192 -20.29 5.62 7.54
C THR A 192 -20.26 5.64 6.02
N GLY A 193 -19.25 5.03 5.40
CA GLY A 193 -19.10 5.01 3.93
C GLY A 193 -18.96 6.39 3.29
N ARG A 194 -18.51 7.39 4.05
CA ARG A 194 -18.28 8.75 3.56
C ARG A 194 -16.89 8.90 2.97
N LEU A 195 -16.76 9.87 2.06
CA LEU A 195 -15.51 10.24 1.42
C LEU A 195 -15.21 11.72 1.69
N PHE A 196 -13.97 12.04 2.04
CA PHE A 196 -13.54 13.40 2.34
C PHE A 196 -12.33 13.81 1.51
N ARG A 197 -12.21 15.12 1.27
CA ARG A 197 -10.95 15.79 0.92
C ARG A 197 -10.40 16.45 2.17
N LEU A 198 -9.11 16.25 2.43
CA LEU A 198 -8.40 16.90 3.50
C LEU A 198 -7.20 17.67 2.94
N GLN A 199 -7.15 18.97 3.19
CA GLN A 199 -5.95 19.75 2.93
C GLN A 199 -4.88 19.45 3.99
N PRO A 200 -3.58 19.46 3.64
CA PRO A 200 -2.50 19.30 4.62
C PRO A 200 -2.52 20.34 5.76
N GLY A 201 -3.20 21.48 5.56
CA GLY A 201 -3.44 22.50 6.58
C GLY A 201 -4.63 22.22 7.52
N GLY A 202 -5.34 21.09 7.37
CA GLY A 202 -6.44 20.69 8.26
C GLY A 202 -7.86 20.97 7.75
N GLU A 203 -8.02 21.62 6.57
CA GLU A 203 -9.35 21.87 6.01
C GLU A 203 -9.97 20.56 5.51
N LEU A 204 -10.98 20.07 6.23
CA LEU A 204 -11.70 18.84 5.94
C LEU A 204 -13.06 19.12 5.28
N ARG A 205 -13.25 18.57 4.08
CA ARG A 205 -14.46 18.71 3.28
C ARG A 205 -15.03 17.36 2.88
N GLU A 206 -16.29 17.12 3.22
CA GLU A 206 -17.02 15.93 2.77
C GLU A 206 -17.38 16.04 1.28
N LEU A 207 -17.25 14.93 0.55
CA LEU A 207 -17.67 14.80 -0.83
C LEU A 207 -19.06 14.19 -0.90
N THR A 208 -19.94 14.78 -1.72
CA THR A 208 -21.27 14.21 -1.96
C THR A 208 -21.15 12.90 -2.74
N LEU A 209 -21.75 11.84 -2.19
CA LEU A 209 -21.92 10.53 -2.81
C LEU A 209 -23.41 10.28 -3.09
N ARG A 210 -23.73 9.49 -4.12
CA ARG A 210 -25.11 9.03 -4.38
C ARG A 210 -25.55 7.97 -3.37
N THR A 211 -24.62 7.09 -3.04
CA THR A 211 -24.80 5.99 -2.09
C THR A 211 -23.55 5.95 -1.20
N PRO A 212 -23.69 5.78 0.12
CA PRO A 212 -22.56 5.55 1.00
C PRO A 212 -21.76 4.30 0.56
N LEU A 213 -20.43 4.37 0.70
CA LEU A 213 -19.50 3.27 0.47
C LEU A 213 -19.31 2.48 1.77
N THR A 214 -20.40 2.00 2.38
CA THR A 214 -20.32 1.32 3.68
C THR A 214 -19.37 0.13 3.61
N GLY A 215 -18.48 0.01 4.60
CA GLY A 215 -17.40 -0.97 4.61
C GLY A 215 -16.17 -0.55 3.80
N ALA A 216 -16.04 0.73 3.43
CA ALA A 216 -14.87 1.25 2.72
C ALA A 216 -13.61 1.11 3.57
N ASP A 217 -12.69 0.29 3.08
CA ASP A 217 -11.43 -0.03 3.72
C ASP A 217 -10.33 0.73 2.95
N GLY A 218 -9.43 0.04 2.26
CA GLY A 218 -8.38 0.67 1.46
C GLY A 218 -8.85 1.35 0.16
N ILE A 219 -8.12 2.40 -0.23
CA ILE A 219 -8.37 3.18 -1.45
C ILE A 219 -7.08 3.44 -2.23
N ALA A 220 -7.17 3.55 -3.56
CA ALA A 220 -6.05 3.96 -4.40
C ALA A 220 -6.47 4.94 -5.49
N LEU A 221 -5.62 5.94 -5.76
CA LEU A 221 -5.81 6.87 -6.86
C LEU A 221 -4.99 6.42 -8.07
N ARG A 222 -5.66 6.12 -9.17
CA ARG A 222 -5.01 5.84 -10.46
C ARG A 222 -4.40 7.12 -11.04
N ARG A 223 -3.43 6.94 -11.93
CA ARG A 223 -2.81 8.05 -12.70
C ARG A 223 -3.80 8.81 -13.58
N ASP A 224 -4.89 8.18 -14.00
CA ASP A 224 -5.95 8.81 -14.79
C ASP A 224 -6.94 9.63 -13.94
N GLY A 225 -6.77 9.67 -12.61
CA GLY A 225 -7.63 10.37 -11.67
C GLY A 225 -8.84 9.56 -11.18
N THR A 226 -8.98 8.29 -11.58
CA THR A 226 -9.98 7.38 -11.01
C THR A 226 -9.60 7.04 -9.58
N LEU A 227 -10.51 7.27 -8.64
CA LEU A 227 -10.40 6.74 -7.29
C LEU A 227 -11.01 5.33 -7.25
N VAL A 228 -10.24 4.37 -6.79
CA VAL A 228 -10.67 2.99 -6.58
C VAL A 228 -10.86 2.80 -5.09
N VAL A 229 -12.03 2.31 -4.68
CA VAL A 229 -12.37 2.06 -3.28
C VAL A 229 -12.74 0.59 -3.14
N VAL A 230 -12.09 -0.09 -2.20
CA VAL A 230 -12.44 -1.45 -1.80
C VAL A 230 -13.41 -1.36 -0.62
N THR A 231 -14.54 -2.06 -0.72
CA THR A 231 -15.44 -2.28 0.41
C THR A 231 -15.42 -3.75 0.82
N ASN A 232 -15.58 -4.06 2.11
CA ASN A 232 -15.76 -5.41 2.62
C ASN A 232 -16.78 -5.47 3.76
N ALA A 233 -16.98 -6.67 4.30
CA ALA A 233 -17.90 -6.94 5.42
C ALA A 233 -17.18 -7.62 6.60
N LEU A 234 -15.92 -7.26 6.85
CA LEU A 234 -15.12 -7.81 7.96
C LEU A 234 -15.67 -7.45 9.35
N ALA A 235 -16.40 -6.34 9.44
CA ALA A 235 -17.17 -5.96 10.61
C ALA A 235 -18.68 -6.00 10.31
N PRO A 236 -19.54 -6.27 11.32
CA PRO A 236 -20.98 -6.42 11.14
C PRO A 236 -21.69 -5.06 10.95
N VAL A 237 -21.37 -4.36 9.86
CA VAL A 237 -21.93 -3.06 9.50
C VAL A 237 -23.05 -3.23 8.46
N PRO A 238 -24.31 -2.82 8.75
CA PRO A 238 -25.41 -2.94 7.80
C PRO A 238 -25.12 -2.25 6.46
N GLY A 239 -25.22 -2.99 5.37
CA GLY A 239 -24.98 -2.50 4.01
C GLY A 239 -23.53 -2.64 3.52
N ALA A 240 -22.61 -3.08 4.38
CA ALA A 240 -21.24 -3.41 3.99
C ALA A 240 -21.20 -4.68 3.12
N SER A 241 -20.36 -4.69 2.08
CA SER A 241 -20.22 -5.83 1.17
C SER A 241 -18.88 -5.82 0.45
N ALA A 242 -18.40 -7.00 0.04
CA ALA A 242 -17.20 -7.16 -0.77
C ALA A 242 -17.41 -6.62 -2.20
N ALA A 243 -16.83 -5.46 -2.50
CA ALA A 243 -16.92 -4.84 -3.82
C ALA A 243 -15.76 -3.89 -4.12
N VAL A 244 -15.55 -3.60 -5.40
CA VAL A 244 -14.63 -2.57 -5.89
C VAL A 244 -15.44 -1.48 -6.59
N HIS A 245 -15.27 -0.25 -6.15
CA HIS A 245 -15.96 0.92 -6.67
C HIS A 245 -14.98 1.81 -7.43
N GLU A 246 -15.41 2.32 -8.58
CA GLU A 246 -14.64 3.26 -9.39
C GLU A 246 -15.33 4.58 -9.45
N LEU A 247 -14.69 5.58 -8.88
CA LEU A 247 -15.26 6.90 -8.73
C LEU A 247 -14.50 7.89 -9.59
N VAL A 248 -15.25 8.73 -10.29
CA VAL A 248 -14.69 9.96 -10.85
C VAL A 248 -14.85 11.06 -9.81
N LEU A 249 -13.73 11.71 -9.50
CA LEU A 249 -13.71 12.85 -8.59
C LEU A 249 -14.19 14.13 -9.28
N ARG A 250 -14.95 14.92 -8.55
CA ARG A 250 -15.36 16.30 -8.88
C ARG A 250 -14.99 17.19 -7.71
N ARG A 251 -15.09 18.51 -7.91
CA ARG A 251 -14.73 19.50 -6.88
C ARG A 251 -15.37 19.18 -5.50
N ASP A 252 -16.64 18.79 -5.52
CA ASP A 252 -17.50 18.70 -4.34
C ASP A 252 -18.20 17.33 -4.20
N SER A 253 -17.95 16.42 -5.13
CA SER A 253 -18.62 15.12 -5.20
C SER A 253 -17.71 14.05 -5.77
N ALA A 254 -18.08 12.79 -5.53
CA ALA A 254 -17.48 11.65 -6.19
C ALA A 254 -18.60 10.75 -6.74
N LEU A 255 -18.44 10.30 -7.98
CA LEU A 255 -19.48 9.57 -8.70
C LEU A 255 -18.96 8.20 -9.09
N ALA A 256 -19.52 7.15 -8.49
CA ALA A 256 -19.27 5.79 -8.91
C ALA A 256 -19.81 5.59 -10.34
N TYR A 257 -18.94 5.23 -11.27
CA TYR A 257 -19.31 4.88 -12.65
C TYR A 257 -19.22 3.37 -12.91
N ARG A 258 -18.53 2.64 -12.04
CA ARG A 258 -18.57 1.17 -12.00
C ARG A 258 -18.51 0.68 -10.57
N VAL A 259 -19.31 -0.34 -10.28
CA VAL A 259 -19.24 -1.12 -9.05
C VAL A 259 -19.16 -2.58 -9.46
N THR A 260 -18.16 -3.28 -8.93
CA THR A 260 -17.91 -4.68 -9.23
C THR A 260 -18.02 -5.46 -7.94
N PRO A 261 -19.05 -6.31 -7.76
CA PRO A 261 -19.07 -7.28 -6.66
C PRO A 261 -17.79 -8.11 -6.70
N TRP A 262 -17.15 -8.29 -5.55
CA TRP A 262 -15.86 -8.95 -5.49
C TRP A 262 -16.02 -10.44 -5.19
N ALA A 263 -15.17 -11.26 -5.81
CA ALA A 263 -15.25 -12.72 -5.72
C ALA A 263 -14.63 -13.27 -4.43
N ASP A 264 -13.59 -12.60 -3.93
CA ASP A 264 -12.90 -12.99 -2.70
C ASP A 264 -13.65 -12.37 -1.49
N PRO A 265 -13.80 -13.10 -0.37
CA PRO A 265 -14.73 -12.74 0.72
C PRO A 265 -14.31 -11.53 1.57
N ALA A 266 -13.01 -11.26 1.67
CA ALA A 266 -12.42 -10.30 2.60
C ALA A 266 -11.40 -9.38 1.92
N PRO A 267 -11.75 -8.66 0.84
CA PRO A 267 -10.82 -7.75 0.19
C PRO A 267 -10.57 -6.54 1.08
N THR A 268 -9.31 -6.22 1.39
CA THR A 268 -8.95 -5.14 2.34
C THR A 268 -8.54 -3.87 1.62
N THR A 269 -7.75 -3.98 0.57
CA THR A 269 -7.20 -2.81 -0.13
C THR A 269 -6.80 -3.14 -1.56
N VAL A 270 -6.30 -2.14 -2.29
CA VAL A 270 -5.96 -2.23 -3.70
C VAL A 270 -4.68 -1.48 -4.00
N ALA A 271 -3.81 -2.06 -4.83
CA ALA A 271 -2.65 -1.38 -5.39
C ALA A 271 -2.91 -1.06 -6.87
N ALA A 272 -2.87 0.22 -7.22
CA ALA A 272 -2.88 0.65 -8.62
C ALA A 272 -1.49 0.42 -9.25
N THR A 273 -1.43 -0.37 -10.33
CA THR A 273 -0.15 -0.72 -11.00
C THR A 273 -0.19 -0.37 -12.49
N PRO A 274 0.97 -0.31 -13.18
CA PRO A 274 1.01 -0.25 -14.64
C PRO A 274 0.37 -1.44 -15.36
N HIS A 275 0.00 -2.50 -14.63
CA HIS A 275 -0.47 -3.78 -15.15
C HIS A 275 -1.94 -4.10 -14.76
N GLY A 276 -2.65 -3.11 -14.22
CA GLY A 276 -3.99 -3.22 -13.65
C GLY A 276 -3.98 -3.06 -12.13
N ASP A 277 -5.17 -3.02 -11.54
CA ASP A 277 -5.30 -2.83 -10.10
C ASP A 277 -5.41 -4.18 -9.41
N TYR A 278 -4.55 -4.42 -8.42
CA TYR A 278 -4.53 -5.67 -7.67
C TYR A 278 -5.19 -5.47 -6.31
N VAL A 279 -6.36 -6.08 -6.14
CA VAL A 279 -7.10 -6.10 -4.88
C VAL A 279 -6.59 -7.25 -4.04
N LEU A 280 -6.27 -6.96 -2.79
CA LEU A 280 -5.76 -7.91 -1.81
C LEU A 280 -6.91 -8.50 -1.00
N ASP A 281 -6.97 -9.83 -0.92
CA ASP A 281 -7.68 -10.58 0.11
C ASP A 281 -6.63 -11.36 0.91
N GLY A 282 -6.42 -10.93 2.15
CA GLY A 282 -5.47 -11.56 3.07
C GLY A 282 -6.04 -12.72 3.86
N HIS A 283 -7.30 -13.10 3.66
CA HIS A 283 -8.06 -14.01 4.52
C HIS A 283 -8.23 -13.50 5.97
N LEU A 284 -8.49 -12.20 6.12
CA LEU A 284 -8.73 -11.61 7.45
C LEU A 284 -10.01 -12.15 8.11
N ASP A 285 -11.02 -12.54 7.33
CA ASP A 285 -12.20 -13.25 7.83
C ASP A 285 -11.82 -14.59 8.50
N VAL A 286 -10.88 -15.33 7.91
CA VAL A 286 -10.36 -16.58 8.48
C VAL A 286 -9.58 -16.30 9.76
N LEU A 287 -8.70 -15.29 9.78
CA LEU A 287 -7.95 -14.90 10.97
C LEU A 287 -8.88 -14.50 12.13
N LEU A 288 -9.87 -13.65 11.85
CA LEU A 288 -10.85 -13.19 12.85
C LEU A 288 -11.74 -14.33 13.36
N GLY A 289 -11.96 -15.35 12.54
CA GLY A 289 -12.60 -16.61 12.92
C GLY A 289 -11.69 -17.59 13.70
N GLY A 290 -10.42 -17.24 13.95
CA GLY A 290 -9.44 -18.10 14.63
C GLY A 290 -8.87 -19.23 13.77
N GLY A 291 -9.03 -19.14 12.44
CA GLY A 291 -8.54 -20.13 11.48
C GLY A 291 -7.08 -19.92 11.08
N THR A 292 -6.64 -20.75 10.13
CA THR A 292 -5.30 -20.69 9.53
C THR A 292 -5.40 -20.58 8.01
N SER A 293 -4.38 -20.01 7.39
CA SER A 293 -4.26 -19.92 5.92
C SER A 293 -2.88 -20.38 5.44
N THR A 294 -2.83 -20.86 4.20
CA THR A 294 -1.58 -21.25 3.51
C THR A 294 -1.23 -20.34 2.34
N ASP A 295 -2.11 -19.40 2.00
CA ASP A 295 -1.94 -18.42 0.93
C ASP A 295 -2.63 -17.10 1.28
N PHE A 296 -2.63 -16.18 0.31
CA PHE A 296 -3.50 -15.02 0.21
C PHE A 296 -3.75 -14.75 -1.28
N VAL A 297 -4.70 -13.88 -1.60
CA VAL A 297 -5.11 -13.62 -2.99
C VAL A 297 -4.82 -12.17 -3.37
N LEU A 298 -4.19 -11.98 -4.52
CA LEU A 298 -4.14 -10.69 -5.20
C LEU A 298 -4.83 -10.86 -6.55
N ARG A 299 -6.01 -10.27 -6.70
CA ARG A 299 -6.81 -10.39 -7.92
C ARG A 299 -6.83 -9.08 -8.67
N ARG A 300 -6.48 -9.14 -9.96
CA ARG A 300 -6.55 -8.02 -10.88
C ARG A 300 -8.01 -7.71 -11.18
N ARG A 301 -8.30 -6.42 -11.20
CA ARG A 301 -9.55 -5.84 -11.65
C ARG A 301 -9.47 -5.36 -13.09
#